data_AF-A0A7Y6PJR2-F1
#
_entry.id   AF-A0A7Y6PJR2-F1
#
_cell.length_a   1.000
_cell.length_b   1.000
_cell.length_c   1.000
_cell.angle_alpha   90.00
_cell.angle_beta   90.00
_cell.angle_gamma   90.00
#
_symmetry.space_group_name_H-M   'P 1'
#
loop_
_entity.id
_entity.type
_entity.pdbx_description
1 polymer ?
#
loop_
_entity_poly.entity_id
_entity_poly.type
_entity_poly.pdbx_seq_one_letter_code
_entity_poly.pdbx_strand_id
1 'polypeptide(L)'
;MTPFERALAAAGNLVAAWDLEDNDDQRLALFSVGDGGAHKQAETDVPAATREDMVDRLVARGVRIGAMYAGTRFVWVADEQGYAVWTDTACTARSAERDRDIERVHVWLDPEDQGHRGVRFDLAGGGERTIAEEKRPSAAMLSYGEDDLYYETFWAHYLSLHLALWHEVPLQNDIAPTSIESDLAVRRAALELAKRLESDPNEHVISVGAIAPASELALRASNGELEVRVKRTGSTGWLAKTLTRGTAPQVRAFLRRVTTPPAVLRAMNALLEAR
;
A
#
# COMPACT_ATOMS: atom_id res chain seq x y z
N MET A 1 -25.49 -16.21 9.52
CA MET A 1 -24.54 -15.95 8.42
C MET A 1 -24.66 -14.48 8.04
N THR A 2 -23.57 -13.71 8.11
CA THR A 2 -23.58 -12.27 7.81
C THR A 2 -23.71 -12.02 6.30
N PRO A 3 -24.06 -10.79 5.84
CA PRO A 3 -24.02 -10.44 4.42
C PRO A 3 -22.68 -10.77 3.76
N PHE A 4 -21.58 -10.50 4.44
CA PHE A 4 -20.22 -10.81 3.98
C PHE A 4 -20.00 -12.32 3.78
N GLU A 5 -20.37 -13.17 4.76
CA GLU A 5 -20.23 -14.63 4.62
C GLU A 5 -21.15 -15.20 3.53
N ARG A 6 -22.34 -14.61 3.31
CA ARG A 6 -23.21 -15.00 2.19
C ARG A 6 -22.57 -14.68 0.84
N ALA A 7 -22.01 -13.48 0.68
CA ALA A 7 -21.34 -13.07 -0.54
C ALA A 7 -20.09 -13.91 -0.80
N LEU A 8 -19.33 -14.23 0.24
CA LEU A 8 -18.14 -15.08 0.16
C LEU A 8 -18.46 -16.54 -0.22
N ALA A 9 -19.66 -17.03 0.11
CA ALA A 9 -20.13 -18.36 -0.30
C ALA A 9 -20.66 -18.39 -1.75
N ALA A 10 -20.96 -17.24 -2.35
CA ALA A 10 -21.31 -17.15 -3.76
C ALA A 10 -20.03 -17.30 -4.59
N ALA A 11 -19.87 -18.45 -5.25
CA ALA A 11 -18.70 -18.74 -6.08
C ALA A 11 -18.48 -17.64 -7.16
N GLY A 12 -17.22 -17.36 -7.50
CA GLY A 12 -16.86 -16.38 -8.53
C GLY A 12 -15.43 -15.85 -8.37
N ASN A 13 -15.05 -14.95 -9.28
CA ASN A 13 -13.79 -14.21 -9.18
C ASN A 13 -13.96 -13.08 -8.16
N LEU A 14 -13.42 -13.29 -6.96
CA LEU A 14 -13.57 -12.37 -5.84
C LEU A 14 -12.26 -11.70 -5.47
N VAL A 15 -12.36 -10.43 -5.10
CA VAL A 15 -11.30 -9.65 -4.45
C VAL A 15 -11.85 -9.10 -3.14
N ALA A 16 -11.13 -9.30 -2.04
CA ALA A 16 -11.40 -8.61 -0.79
C ALA A 16 -10.43 -7.43 -0.68
N ALA A 17 -10.95 -6.21 -0.70
CA ALA A 17 -10.16 -4.98 -0.73
C ALA A 17 -10.29 -4.23 0.59
N TRP A 18 -9.14 -3.96 1.21
CA TRP A 18 -9.06 -3.10 2.39
C TRP A 18 -9.24 -1.65 1.97
N ASP A 19 -10.09 -0.92 2.69
CA ASP A 19 -10.11 0.54 2.60
C ASP A 19 -8.90 1.09 3.36
N LEU A 20 -7.99 1.73 2.64
CA LEU A 20 -6.75 2.27 3.20
C LEU A 20 -6.94 3.65 3.85
N GLU A 21 -8.14 4.22 3.82
CA GLU A 21 -8.49 5.43 4.60
C GLU A 21 -8.69 5.10 6.08
N ASP A 22 -9.37 3.98 6.38
CA ASP A 22 -9.79 3.63 7.75
C ASP A 22 -8.67 2.96 8.54
N ASN A 23 -8.12 3.68 9.52
CA ASN A 23 -6.98 3.23 10.31
C ASN A 23 -7.37 2.44 11.56
N ASP A 24 -8.57 2.68 12.12
CA ASP A 24 -8.98 2.15 13.43
C ASP A 24 -9.92 0.94 13.28
N ASP A 25 -10.92 1.04 12.41
CA ASP A 25 -11.84 -0.04 12.06
C ASP A 25 -11.62 -0.41 10.59
N GLN A 26 -10.64 -1.28 10.32
CA GLN A 26 -10.22 -1.56 8.95
C GLN A 26 -11.38 -2.16 8.15
N ARG A 27 -12.01 -1.33 7.31
CA ARG A 27 -13.12 -1.76 6.47
C ARG A 27 -12.62 -2.69 5.38
N LEU A 28 -13.28 -3.82 5.24
CA LEU A 28 -13.03 -4.80 4.20
C LEU A 28 -14.26 -4.94 3.32
N ALA A 29 -14.12 -4.58 2.04
CA ALA A 29 -15.17 -4.76 1.05
C ALA A 29 -14.86 -5.95 0.14
N LEU A 30 -15.86 -6.77 -0.14
CA LEU A 30 -15.78 -7.90 -1.05
C LEU A 30 -16.37 -7.51 -2.41
N PHE A 31 -15.61 -7.69 -3.47
CA PHE A 31 -15.97 -7.36 -4.84
C PHE A 31 -16.03 -8.61 -5.71
N SER A 32 -17.04 -8.69 -6.56
CA SER A 32 -17.00 -9.53 -7.76
C SER A 32 -16.27 -8.76 -8.84
N VAL A 33 -15.25 -9.36 -9.45
CA VAL A 33 -14.38 -8.69 -10.43
C VAL A 33 -14.37 -9.40 -11.78
N GLY A 34 -14.23 -8.63 -12.85
CA GLY A 34 -14.12 -9.13 -14.22
C GLY A 34 -13.73 -8.04 -15.21
N ASP A 35 -13.92 -8.29 -16.50
CA ASP A 35 -13.63 -7.28 -17.55
C ASP A 35 -14.58 -6.08 -17.47
N GLY A 36 -15.81 -6.29 -16.99
CA GLY A 36 -16.81 -5.25 -16.75
C GLY A 36 -16.64 -4.44 -15.46
N GLY A 37 -15.52 -4.60 -14.75
CA GLY A 37 -15.22 -3.85 -13.53
C GLY A 37 -15.36 -4.63 -12.24
N ALA A 38 -15.40 -3.90 -11.13
CA ALA A 38 -15.54 -4.40 -9.77
C ALA A 38 -16.90 -3.97 -9.18
N HIS A 39 -17.69 -4.94 -8.73
CA HIS A 39 -19.00 -4.70 -8.12
C HIS A 39 -19.01 -5.16 -6.67
N LYS A 40 -19.20 -4.20 -5.74
CA LYS A 40 -19.25 -4.48 -4.30
C LYS A 40 -20.43 -5.42 -3.98
N GLN A 41 -20.11 -6.55 -3.37
CA GLN A 41 -21.09 -7.56 -2.95
C GLN A 41 -21.49 -7.38 -1.48
N ALA A 42 -20.51 -7.09 -0.63
CA ALA A 42 -20.69 -6.88 0.80
C ALA A 42 -19.48 -6.13 1.37
N GLU A 43 -19.63 -5.62 2.59
CA GLU A 43 -18.52 -5.10 3.39
C GLU A 43 -18.69 -5.49 4.86
N THR A 44 -17.60 -5.43 5.60
CA THR A 44 -17.57 -5.66 7.04
C THR A 44 -16.41 -4.89 7.64
N ASP A 45 -16.55 -4.49 8.88
CA ASP A 45 -15.42 -3.97 9.66
C ASP A 45 -14.66 -5.15 10.26
N VAL A 46 -13.33 -5.09 10.24
CA VAL A 46 -12.46 -6.12 10.79
C VAL A 46 -11.54 -5.48 11.82
N PRO A 47 -11.70 -5.83 13.11
CA PRO A 47 -10.80 -5.36 14.14
C PRO A 47 -9.35 -5.71 13.80
N ALA A 48 -8.43 -4.77 14.00
CA ALA A 48 -7.01 -4.94 13.69
C ALA A 48 -6.41 -6.23 14.29
N ALA A 49 -6.87 -6.63 15.48
CA ALA A 49 -6.44 -7.84 16.17
C ALA A 49 -6.78 -9.16 15.42
N THR A 50 -7.83 -9.15 14.58
CA THR A 50 -8.32 -10.33 13.84
C THR A 50 -8.06 -10.25 12.33
N ARG A 51 -7.32 -9.22 11.90
CA ARG A 51 -7.07 -8.95 10.47
C ARG A 51 -6.38 -10.14 9.77
N GLU A 52 -5.40 -10.75 10.42
CA GLU A 52 -4.64 -11.85 9.83
C GLU A 52 -5.48 -13.11 9.68
N ASP A 53 -6.21 -13.47 10.73
CA ASP A 53 -7.13 -14.60 10.67
C ASP A 53 -8.17 -14.40 9.56
N MET A 54 -8.61 -13.15 9.33
CA MET A 54 -9.48 -12.81 8.20
C MET A 54 -8.78 -13.00 6.84
N VAL A 55 -7.56 -12.49 6.68
CA VAL A 55 -6.76 -12.64 5.44
C VAL A 55 -6.51 -14.10 5.13
N ASP A 56 -6.00 -14.87 6.09
CA ASP A 56 -5.69 -16.30 5.92
C ASP A 56 -6.95 -17.09 5.51
N ARG A 57 -8.08 -16.78 6.15
CA ARG A 57 -9.37 -17.41 5.84
C ARG A 57 -9.86 -17.07 4.43
N LEU A 58 -9.65 -15.85 3.95
CA LEU A 58 -10.01 -15.43 2.60
C LEU A 58 -9.12 -16.07 1.55
N VAL A 59 -7.80 -16.09 1.79
CA VAL A 59 -6.81 -16.73 0.91
C VAL A 59 -7.06 -18.23 0.82
N ALA A 60 -7.37 -18.90 1.93
CA ALA A 60 -7.74 -20.32 1.94
C ALA A 60 -9.00 -20.64 1.10
N ARG A 61 -9.83 -19.64 0.83
CA ARG A 61 -11.01 -19.72 -0.06
C ARG A 61 -10.69 -19.26 -1.50
N GLY A 62 -9.44 -18.96 -1.81
CA GLY A 62 -9.01 -18.48 -3.14
C GLY A 62 -9.35 -17.02 -3.43
N VAL A 63 -9.71 -16.23 -2.41
CA VAL A 63 -9.98 -14.79 -2.58
C VAL A 63 -8.68 -14.03 -2.58
N ARG A 64 -8.46 -13.20 -3.60
CA ARG A 64 -7.30 -12.31 -3.68
C ARG A 64 -7.48 -11.11 -2.77
N ILE A 65 -6.39 -10.65 -2.15
CA ILE A 65 -6.42 -9.55 -1.19
C ILE A 65 -5.92 -8.28 -1.87
N GLY A 66 -6.82 -7.34 -2.06
CA GLY A 66 -6.57 -6.06 -2.71
C GLY A 66 -6.66 -4.87 -1.77
N ALA A 67 -6.79 -3.70 -2.37
CA ALA A 67 -7.04 -2.45 -1.68
C ALA A 67 -7.99 -1.55 -2.49
N MET A 68 -8.59 -0.63 -1.76
CA MET A 68 -9.30 0.55 -2.24
C MET A 68 -8.97 1.71 -1.29
N TYR A 69 -9.43 2.92 -1.61
CA TYR A 69 -9.22 4.07 -0.74
C TYR A 69 -10.47 4.94 -0.71
N ALA A 70 -10.99 5.27 0.47
CA ALA A 70 -12.02 6.28 0.73
C ALA A 70 -13.24 6.22 -0.20
N GLY A 71 -13.74 5.01 -0.48
CA GLY A 71 -14.87 4.83 -1.40
C GLY A 71 -14.62 5.29 -2.86
N THR A 72 -13.36 5.48 -3.26
CA THR A 72 -13.01 5.75 -4.65
C THR A 72 -13.47 4.61 -5.56
N ARG A 73 -13.63 4.90 -6.86
CA ARG A 73 -14.08 3.91 -7.83
C ARG A 73 -13.07 2.79 -8.10
N PHE A 74 -11.84 2.95 -7.63
CA PHE A 74 -10.76 2.02 -7.95
C PHE A 74 -10.66 0.91 -6.92
N VAL A 75 -10.61 -0.32 -7.43
CA VAL A 75 -10.25 -1.51 -6.67
C VAL A 75 -9.02 -2.10 -7.35
N TRP A 76 -8.01 -2.48 -6.58
CA TRP A 76 -6.81 -3.07 -7.17
C TRP A 76 -6.24 -4.20 -6.32
N VAL A 77 -5.47 -5.05 -6.98
CA VAL A 77 -4.68 -6.11 -6.37
C VAL A 77 -3.29 -6.10 -7.01
N ALA A 78 -2.27 -6.41 -6.21
CA ALA A 78 -0.91 -6.66 -6.68
C ALA A 78 -0.28 -7.72 -5.74
N ASP A 79 -0.28 -8.97 -6.19
CA ASP A 79 0.17 -10.14 -5.42
C ASP A 79 1.00 -11.09 -6.32
N GLU A 80 1.30 -12.30 -5.83
CA GLU A 80 2.08 -13.29 -6.58
C GLU A 80 1.43 -13.77 -7.89
N GLN A 81 0.11 -13.56 -8.07
CA GLN A 81 -0.63 -13.94 -9.28
C GLN A 81 -0.65 -12.83 -10.34
N GLY A 82 -0.11 -11.65 -10.02
CA GLY A 82 -0.13 -10.49 -10.91
C GLY A 82 -0.68 -9.24 -10.25
N TYR A 83 -0.91 -8.22 -11.06
CA TYR A 83 -1.73 -7.07 -10.67
C TYR A 83 -2.98 -6.96 -11.54
N ALA A 84 -4.01 -6.33 -10.99
CA ALA A 84 -5.16 -5.88 -11.74
C ALA A 84 -5.78 -4.65 -11.06
N VAL A 85 -6.33 -3.77 -11.89
CA VAL A 85 -6.99 -2.51 -11.48
C VAL A 85 -8.34 -2.45 -12.17
N TRP A 86 -9.37 -2.17 -11.38
CA TRP A 86 -10.75 -2.08 -11.83
C TRP A 86 -11.35 -0.73 -11.43
N THR A 87 -12.25 -0.23 -12.28
CA THR A 87 -13.31 0.70 -11.90
C THR A 87 -14.60 -0.06 -11.64
N ASP A 88 -15.69 0.66 -11.38
CA ASP A 88 -17.05 0.12 -11.36
C ASP A 88 -17.54 -0.44 -12.71
N THR A 89 -16.83 -0.15 -13.80
CA THR A 89 -17.31 -0.35 -15.18
C THR A 89 -16.31 -1.08 -16.09
N ALA A 90 -15.04 -1.18 -15.70
CA ALA A 90 -14.03 -1.85 -16.51
C ALA A 90 -12.85 -2.35 -15.67
N CYS A 91 -12.13 -3.35 -16.18
CA CYS A 91 -10.75 -3.58 -15.79
C CYS A 91 -9.82 -2.68 -16.61
N THR A 92 -9.20 -1.68 -15.98
CA THR A 92 -8.38 -0.68 -16.68
C THR A 92 -6.96 -1.19 -16.97
N ALA A 93 -6.43 -2.07 -16.11
CA ALA A 93 -5.14 -2.70 -16.33
C ALA A 93 -5.07 -4.06 -15.65
N ARG A 94 -4.30 -4.99 -16.23
CA ARG A 94 -3.92 -6.26 -15.61
C ARG A 94 -2.66 -6.83 -16.23
N SER A 95 -1.87 -7.52 -15.41
CA SER A 95 -0.79 -8.38 -15.91
C SER A 95 -0.55 -9.52 -14.93
N ALA A 96 -0.28 -10.71 -15.46
CA ALA A 96 0.21 -11.86 -14.68
C ALA A 96 1.73 -11.82 -14.50
N GLU A 97 2.44 -11.07 -15.35
CA GLU A 97 3.90 -11.05 -15.40
C GLU A 97 4.46 -9.63 -15.29
N ARG A 98 5.62 -9.53 -14.64
CA ARG A 98 6.34 -8.26 -14.51
C ARG A 98 6.83 -7.83 -15.88
N ASP A 99 6.34 -6.70 -16.34
CA ASP A 99 6.78 -6.03 -17.56
C ASP A 99 8.14 -5.37 -17.28
N ARG A 100 9.19 -5.84 -17.97
CA ARG A 100 10.57 -5.36 -17.82
C ARG A 100 10.82 -4.04 -18.56
N ASP A 101 9.90 -3.64 -19.43
CA ASP A 101 10.01 -2.38 -20.15
C ASP A 101 9.55 -1.19 -19.30
N ILE A 102 8.94 -1.42 -18.13
CA ILE A 102 8.56 -0.36 -17.20
C ILE A 102 9.81 0.14 -16.48
N GLU A 103 10.07 1.44 -16.60
CA GLU A 103 11.16 2.11 -15.88
C GLU A 103 10.71 2.67 -14.55
N ARG A 104 9.47 3.18 -14.47
CA ARG A 104 8.88 3.70 -13.23
C ARG A 104 7.36 3.68 -13.28
N VAL A 105 6.77 3.71 -12.09
CA VAL A 105 5.36 4.05 -11.93
C VAL A 105 5.27 5.54 -11.61
N HIS A 106 4.38 6.26 -12.29
CA HIS A 106 4.27 7.70 -12.19
C HIS A 106 2.85 8.11 -11.80
N VAL A 107 2.72 8.78 -10.65
CA VAL A 107 1.51 9.54 -10.29
C VAL A 107 1.62 10.92 -10.90
N TRP A 108 0.70 11.24 -11.81
CA TRP A 108 0.71 12.46 -12.58
C TRP A 108 -0.53 13.30 -12.30
N LEU A 109 -0.37 14.61 -12.48
CA LEU A 109 -1.44 15.61 -12.46
C LEU A 109 -1.40 16.34 -13.81
N ASP A 110 -2.56 16.48 -14.44
CA ASP A 110 -2.66 17.25 -15.68
C ASP A 110 -2.42 18.73 -15.37
N PRO A 111 -1.39 19.36 -15.96
CA PRO A 111 -1.08 20.75 -15.68
C PRO A 111 -2.15 21.73 -16.17
N GLU A 112 -2.99 21.31 -17.13
CA GLU A 112 -4.08 22.13 -17.69
C GLU A 112 -5.42 21.88 -16.98
N ASP A 113 -5.54 20.78 -16.24
CA ASP A 113 -6.77 20.36 -15.56
C ASP A 113 -6.41 19.69 -14.23
N GLN A 114 -6.33 20.47 -13.14
CA GLN A 114 -6.00 19.92 -11.82
C GLN A 114 -7.02 18.86 -11.32
N GLY A 115 -8.19 18.75 -11.94
CA GLY A 115 -9.15 17.68 -11.70
C GLY A 115 -8.83 16.37 -12.41
N HIS A 116 -7.85 16.37 -13.30
CA HIS A 116 -7.44 15.23 -14.11
C HIS A 116 -6.08 14.72 -13.62
N ARG A 117 -6.08 13.49 -13.13
CA ARG A 117 -4.90 12.88 -12.50
C ARG A 117 -4.93 11.38 -12.67
N GLY A 118 -3.80 10.73 -12.47
CA GLY A 118 -3.75 9.28 -12.60
C GLY A 118 -2.46 8.64 -12.18
N VAL A 119 -2.41 7.34 -12.47
CA VAL A 119 -1.24 6.48 -12.37
C VAL A 119 -0.93 5.95 -13.76
N ARG A 120 0.32 6.06 -14.17
CA ARG A 120 0.83 5.51 -15.43
C ARG A 120 2.15 4.77 -15.21
N PHE A 121 2.56 4.02 -16.23
CA PHE A 121 3.91 3.50 -16.35
C PHE A 121 4.67 4.31 -17.38
N ASP A 122 5.91 4.70 -17.06
CA ASP A 122 6.85 5.21 -18.05
C ASP A 122 7.73 4.04 -18.52
N LEU A 123 7.91 3.91 -19.82
CA LEU A 123 8.55 2.77 -20.47
C LEU A 123 9.96 3.11 -20.97
N ALA A 124 10.83 2.10 -21.10
CA ALA A 124 12.24 2.22 -21.47
C ALA A 124 12.53 2.82 -22.86
N GLY A 125 11.48 3.06 -23.65
CA GLY A 125 11.54 3.77 -24.94
C GLY A 125 10.99 5.20 -24.90
N GLY A 126 10.71 5.75 -23.72
CA GLY A 126 10.05 7.05 -23.55
C GLY A 126 8.54 7.03 -23.81
N GLY A 127 7.95 5.83 -23.94
CA GLY A 127 6.51 5.67 -24.04
C GLY A 127 5.82 5.72 -22.67
N GLU A 128 4.52 5.95 -22.66
CA GLU A 128 3.71 6.00 -21.44
C GLU A 128 2.49 5.09 -21.57
N ARG A 129 2.06 4.47 -20.47
CA ARG A 129 0.86 3.63 -20.40
C ARG A 129 0.02 4.00 -19.18
N THR A 130 -1.14 4.62 -19.40
CA THR A 130 -2.09 4.92 -18.32
C THR A 130 -2.69 3.65 -17.73
N ILE A 131 -2.70 3.56 -16.40
CA ILE A 131 -3.19 2.42 -15.62
C ILE A 131 -4.54 2.73 -14.97
N ALA A 132 -4.65 3.93 -14.42
CA ALA A 132 -5.87 4.44 -13.83
C ALA A 132 -5.84 5.96 -13.91
N GLU A 133 -6.95 6.58 -14.28
CA GLU A 133 -7.08 8.03 -14.30
C GLU A 133 -8.47 8.43 -13.83
N GLU A 134 -8.57 9.59 -13.21
CA GLU A 134 -9.82 10.17 -12.76
C GLU A 134 -9.90 11.61 -13.25
N LYS A 135 -11.08 12.00 -13.73
CA LYS A 135 -11.39 13.38 -14.08
C LYS A 135 -12.55 13.87 -13.22
N ARG A 136 -12.28 14.85 -12.35
CA ARG A 136 -13.25 15.46 -11.44
C ARG A 136 -13.64 16.85 -11.93
N PRO A 137 -14.88 17.06 -12.40
CA PRO A 137 -15.33 18.37 -12.87
C PRO A 137 -15.28 19.47 -11.79
N SER A 138 -15.37 19.09 -10.51
CA SER A 138 -15.41 20.01 -9.36
C SER A 138 -14.08 20.68 -9.04
N ALA A 139 -12.95 20.11 -9.47
CA ALA A 139 -11.62 20.70 -9.24
C ALA A 139 -11.32 21.91 -10.14
N ALA A 140 -12.19 22.22 -11.10
CA ALA A 140 -12.15 23.47 -11.87
C ALA A 140 -12.69 24.69 -11.08
N MET A 141 -13.15 24.51 -9.83
CA MET A 141 -13.62 25.60 -8.99
C MET A 141 -12.44 26.35 -8.32
N LEU A 142 -12.47 27.69 -8.37
CA LEU A 142 -11.45 28.59 -7.80
C LEU A 142 -11.14 28.41 -6.31
N SER A 143 -11.94 27.63 -5.57
CA SER A 143 -11.76 27.33 -4.14
C SER A 143 -11.06 26.01 -3.86
N TYR A 144 -10.66 25.26 -4.90
CA TYR A 144 -10.04 23.95 -4.74
C TYR A 144 -8.58 24.13 -4.29
N GLY A 145 -8.29 23.81 -3.02
CA GLY A 145 -6.98 24.02 -2.43
C GLY A 145 -5.97 22.92 -2.77
N GLU A 146 -4.67 23.19 -2.56
CA GLU A 146 -3.62 22.16 -2.64
C GLU A 146 -3.86 21.00 -1.67
N ASP A 147 -4.44 21.29 -0.50
CA ASP A 147 -4.83 20.28 0.50
C ASP A 147 -5.92 19.34 -0.03
N ASP A 148 -6.92 19.86 -0.76
CA ASP A 148 -8.00 19.04 -1.34
C ASP A 148 -7.45 18.11 -2.42
N LEU A 149 -6.57 18.62 -3.29
CA LEU A 149 -5.84 17.82 -4.29
C LEU A 149 -5.02 16.72 -3.62
N TYR A 150 -4.37 17.04 -2.50
CA TYR A 150 -3.56 16.09 -1.74
C TYR A 150 -4.41 14.94 -1.19
N TYR A 151 -5.51 15.22 -0.49
CA TYR A 151 -6.37 14.16 0.05
C TYR A 151 -7.02 13.30 -1.04
N GLU A 152 -7.42 13.92 -2.16
CA GLU A 152 -8.07 13.19 -3.24
C GLU A 152 -7.13 12.32 -4.07
N THR A 153 -5.81 12.43 -3.89
CA THR A 153 -4.81 11.68 -4.67
C THR A 153 -4.18 10.52 -3.92
N PHE A 154 -4.59 10.29 -2.66
CA PHE A 154 -4.13 9.15 -1.87
C PHE A 154 -4.41 7.80 -2.55
N TRP A 155 -5.53 7.64 -3.28
CA TRP A 155 -5.78 6.41 -4.03
C TRP A 155 -4.69 6.15 -5.07
N ALA A 156 -4.26 7.20 -5.80
CA ALA A 156 -3.23 7.11 -6.83
C ALA A 156 -1.87 6.81 -6.18
N HIS A 157 -1.61 7.40 -5.02
CA HIS A 157 -0.43 7.08 -4.21
C HIS A 157 -0.39 5.60 -3.81
N TYR A 158 -1.42 5.07 -3.16
CA TYR A 158 -1.40 3.67 -2.71
C TYR A 158 -1.40 2.69 -3.88
N LEU A 159 -2.16 2.96 -4.95
CA LEU A 159 -2.13 2.16 -6.17
C LEU A 159 -0.73 2.14 -6.77
N SER A 160 -0.13 3.31 -6.99
CA SER A 160 1.19 3.42 -7.62
C SER A 160 2.29 2.77 -6.77
N LEU A 161 2.21 2.88 -5.44
CA LEU A 161 3.09 2.19 -4.50
C LEU A 161 2.99 0.66 -4.67
N HIS A 162 1.78 0.11 -4.74
CA HIS A 162 1.58 -1.34 -4.94
C HIS A 162 2.20 -1.81 -6.26
N LEU A 163 1.96 -1.06 -7.34
CA LEU A 163 2.48 -1.39 -8.66
C LEU A 163 4.00 -1.26 -8.73
N ALA A 164 4.57 -0.19 -8.17
CA ALA A 164 6.01 0.04 -8.16
C ALA A 164 6.75 -1.06 -7.39
N LEU A 165 6.19 -1.49 -6.26
CA LEU A 165 6.73 -2.62 -5.50
C LEU A 165 6.60 -3.94 -6.24
N TRP A 166 5.45 -4.17 -6.87
CA TRP A 166 5.23 -5.39 -7.62
C TRP A 166 6.19 -5.50 -8.81
N HIS A 167 6.43 -4.41 -9.53
CA HIS A 167 7.36 -4.33 -10.65
C HIS A 167 8.83 -4.15 -10.22
N GLU A 168 9.10 -3.83 -8.96
CA GLU A 168 10.43 -3.51 -8.42
C GLU A 168 11.10 -2.29 -9.09
N VAL A 169 10.28 -1.30 -9.47
CA VAL A 169 10.73 -0.06 -10.13
C VAL A 169 10.58 1.15 -9.20
N PRO A 170 11.25 2.28 -9.49
CA PRO A 170 10.98 3.55 -8.84
C PRO A 170 9.52 4.01 -8.98
N LEU A 171 9.07 4.79 -8.00
CA LEU A 171 7.83 5.55 -8.05
C LEU A 171 8.18 7.03 -8.16
N GLN A 172 7.61 7.72 -9.14
CA GLN A 172 7.59 9.16 -9.24
C GLN A 172 6.20 9.67 -8.88
N ASN A 173 6.11 10.76 -8.13
CA ASN A 173 4.83 11.34 -7.76
C ASN A 173 4.92 12.86 -7.85
N ASP A 174 4.15 13.45 -8.76
CA ASP A 174 4.15 14.88 -9.01
C ASP A 174 3.23 15.65 -8.05
N ILE A 175 2.48 14.95 -7.19
CA ILE A 175 1.40 15.50 -6.36
C ILE A 175 1.82 15.65 -4.90
N ALA A 176 2.73 14.80 -4.39
CA ALA A 176 3.07 14.76 -2.97
C ALA A 176 4.59 14.88 -2.68
N PRO A 177 5.02 15.77 -1.77
CA PRO A 177 6.42 15.95 -1.39
C PRO A 177 6.93 14.88 -0.39
N THR A 178 8.25 14.57 -0.48
CA THR A 178 9.20 13.84 0.44
C THR A 178 8.77 12.61 1.28
N SER A 179 7.53 12.52 1.74
CA SER A 179 6.97 11.38 2.49
C SER A 179 6.99 10.07 1.69
N ILE A 180 6.95 10.14 0.37
CA ILE A 180 6.87 9.00 -0.55
C ILE A 180 8.18 8.22 -0.67
N GLU A 181 9.30 8.94 -0.76
CA GLU A 181 10.62 8.29 -0.78
C GLU A 181 10.87 7.53 0.52
N SER A 182 10.36 8.08 1.63
CA SER A 182 10.42 7.47 2.95
C SER A 182 9.58 6.18 3.00
N ASP A 183 8.35 6.19 2.49
CA ASP A 183 7.50 4.99 2.43
C ASP A 183 8.09 3.88 1.56
N LEU A 184 8.62 4.22 0.40
CA LEU A 184 9.29 3.27 -0.49
C LEU A 184 10.54 2.68 0.16
N ALA A 185 11.38 3.52 0.77
CA ALA A 185 12.59 3.08 1.45
C ALA A 185 12.24 2.13 2.60
N VAL A 186 11.27 2.50 3.44
CA VAL A 186 10.77 1.65 4.54
C VAL A 186 10.22 0.34 4.00
N ARG A 187 9.44 0.35 2.92
CA ARG A 187 8.88 -0.88 2.38
C ARG A 187 9.94 -1.81 1.81
N ARG A 188 10.91 -1.27 1.07
CA ARG A 188 12.04 -2.05 0.53
C ARG A 188 12.81 -2.70 1.68
N ALA A 189 13.11 -1.94 2.73
CA ALA A 189 13.76 -2.46 3.92
C ALA A 189 12.92 -3.55 4.61
N ALA A 190 11.60 -3.36 4.69
CA ALA A 190 10.70 -4.34 5.27
C ALA A 190 10.65 -5.65 4.46
N LEU A 191 10.56 -5.58 3.14
CA LEU A 191 10.56 -6.74 2.25
C LEU A 191 11.89 -7.50 2.30
N GLU A 192 13.02 -6.77 2.32
CA GLU A 192 14.34 -7.38 2.50
C GLU A 192 14.47 -8.06 3.86
N LEU A 193 14.00 -7.42 4.93
CA LEU A 193 13.98 -8.03 6.27
C LEU A 193 13.12 -9.30 6.30
N ALA A 194 11.95 -9.28 5.64
CA ALA A 194 11.08 -10.46 5.52
C ALA A 194 11.80 -11.61 4.80
N LYS A 195 12.50 -11.32 3.70
CA LYS A 195 13.27 -12.30 2.93
C LYS A 195 14.39 -12.92 3.76
N ARG A 196 15.12 -12.13 4.55
CA ARG A 196 16.18 -12.65 5.44
C ARG A 196 15.64 -13.58 6.51
N LEU A 197 14.50 -13.20 7.12
CA LEU A 197 13.79 -14.04 8.08
C LEU A 197 13.27 -15.35 7.49
N GLU A 198 13.07 -15.45 6.17
CA GLU A 198 12.74 -16.74 5.52
C GLU A 198 13.94 -17.66 5.46
N SER A 199 15.11 -17.14 5.09
CA SER A 199 16.35 -17.93 5.05
C SER A 199 16.90 -18.26 6.43
N ASP A 200 16.73 -17.36 7.40
CA ASP A 200 17.28 -17.48 8.74
C ASP A 200 16.35 -16.77 9.75
N PRO A 201 15.65 -17.49 10.64
CA PRO A 201 14.73 -16.89 11.60
C PRO A 201 15.42 -16.15 12.76
N ASN A 202 16.75 -16.09 12.80
CA ASN A 202 17.50 -15.35 13.80
C ASN A 202 17.36 -13.82 13.65
N GLU A 203 18.08 -13.08 14.50
CA GLU A 203 18.04 -11.63 14.49
C GLU A 203 18.59 -11.02 13.20
N HIS A 204 17.84 -10.09 12.62
CA HIS A 204 18.26 -9.29 11.46
C HIS A 204 17.97 -7.82 11.68
N VAL A 205 18.87 -6.97 11.18
CA VAL A 205 18.70 -5.51 11.16
C VAL A 205 18.90 -5.02 9.72
N ILE A 206 17.93 -4.25 9.21
CA ILE A 206 18.03 -3.57 7.92
C ILE A 206 18.01 -2.07 8.16
N SER A 207 19.03 -1.38 7.65
CA SER A 207 19.02 0.08 7.59
C SER A 207 18.09 0.53 6.48
N VAL A 208 17.18 1.45 6.81
CA VAL A 208 16.35 2.14 5.84
C VAL A 208 17.09 3.35 5.26
N GLY A 209 17.99 3.97 6.03
CA GLY A 209 18.74 5.16 5.65
C GLY A 209 18.21 6.43 6.33
N ALA A 210 18.58 7.59 5.80
CA ALA A 210 18.13 8.89 6.30
C ALA A 210 16.70 9.16 5.84
N ILE A 211 15.79 9.36 6.79
CA ILE A 211 14.38 9.68 6.55
C ILE A 211 14.01 10.83 7.47
N ALA A 212 13.75 12.02 6.92
CA ALA A 212 13.36 13.17 7.71
C ALA A 212 12.09 12.86 8.53
N PRO A 213 12.01 13.27 9.82
CA PRO A 213 12.97 14.11 10.54
C PRO A 213 14.11 13.34 11.24
N ALA A 214 14.19 12.02 11.07
CA ALA A 214 15.30 11.22 11.57
C ALA A 214 16.57 11.38 10.72
N SER A 215 17.73 11.23 11.36
CA SER A 215 19.00 11.15 10.61
C SER A 215 19.24 9.74 10.08
N GLU A 216 18.77 8.71 10.80
CA GLU A 216 18.82 7.32 10.39
C GLU A 216 17.59 6.55 10.91
N LEU A 217 17.03 5.68 10.08
CA LEU A 217 15.96 4.74 10.41
C LEU A 217 16.43 3.31 10.12
N ALA A 218 16.11 2.36 11.00
CA ALA A 218 16.38 0.94 10.82
C ALA A 218 15.23 0.07 11.33
N LEU A 219 15.04 -1.09 10.73
CA LEU A 219 14.12 -2.12 11.16
C LEU A 219 14.92 -3.29 11.74
N ARG A 220 14.55 -3.75 12.94
CA ARG A 220 15.15 -4.92 13.58
C ARG A 220 14.07 -5.96 13.83
N ALA A 221 14.30 -7.20 13.40
CA ALA A 221 13.46 -8.32 13.79
C ALA A 221 14.27 -9.30 14.63
N SER A 222 13.76 -9.67 15.79
CA SER A 222 14.42 -10.62 16.70
C SER A 222 13.39 -11.31 17.58
N ASN A 223 13.49 -12.62 17.78
CA ASN A 223 12.63 -13.38 18.71
C ASN A 223 11.12 -13.15 18.51
N GLY A 224 10.71 -12.96 17.25
CA GLY A 224 9.31 -12.70 16.91
C GLY A 224 8.82 -11.29 17.24
N GLU A 225 9.74 -10.37 17.54
CA GLU A 225 9.45 -8.94 17.65
C GLU A 225 9.95 -8.19 16.41
N LEU A 226 9.24 -7.15 16.02
CA LEU A 226 9.71 -6.13 15.07
C LEU A 226 9.87 -4.80 15.80
N GLU A 227 11.06 -4.23 15.73
CA GLU A 227 11.39 -2.93 16.30
C GLU A 227 11.70 -1.92 15.20
N VAL A 228 11.17 -0.71 15.37
CA VAL A 228 11.58 0.47 14.63
C VAL A 228 12.63 1.19 15.46
N ARG A 229 13.80 1.42 14.86
CA ARG A 229 14.92 2.10 15.48
C ARG A 229 15.19 3.41 14.77
N VAL A 230 15.30 4.49 15.54
CA VAL A 230 15.49 5.84 15.02
C VAL A 230 16.68 6.50 15.70
N LYS A 231 17.50 7.17 14.90
CA LYS A 231 18.56 8.04 15.38
C LYS A 231 18.18 9.50 15.07
N ARG A 232 18.26 10.36 16.08
CA ARG A 232 18.01 11.80 15.93
C ARG A 232 19.25 12.49 15.39
N THR A 233 19.06 13.55 14.62
CA THR A 233 20.15 14.45 14.21
C THR A 233 20.90 14.96 15.45
N GLY A 234 22.22 14.79 15.46
CA GLY A 234 23.09 15.18 16.57
C GLY A 234 23.08 14.24 17.79
N SER A 235 22.30 13.15 17.77
CA SER A 235 22.32 12.14 18.83
C SER A 235 23.30 11.01 18.54
N THR A 236 23.91 10.46 19.60
CA THR A 236 24.79 9.28 19.51
C THR A 236 24.06 7.96 19.75
N GLY A 237 22.83 8.01 20.30
CA GLY A 237 22.04 6.84 20.67
C GLY A 237 20.88 6.55 19.73
N TRP A 238 20.43 5.29 19.72
CA TRP A 238 19.21 4.86 19.03
C TRP A 238 18.04 4.85 20.00
N LEU A 239 16.90 5.38 19.55
CA LEU A 239 15.59 5.14 20.16
C LEU A 239 14.96 3.94 19.48
N ALA A 240 14.16 3.16 20.21
CA ALA A 240 13.51 1.97 19.67
C ALA A 240 12.07 1.84 20.16
N LYS A 241 11.18 1.40 19.28
CA LYS A 241 9.79 1.07 19.58
C LYS A 241 9.42 -0.26 18.93
N THR A 242 8.93 -1.19 19.73
CA THR A 242 8.37 -2.44 19.22
C THR A 242 7.03 -2.15 18.51
N LEU A 243 6.93 -2.55 17.25
CA LEU A 243 5.73 -2.42 16.43
C LEU A 243 4.79 -3.63 16.57
N THR A 244 5.37 -4.83 16.54
CA THR A 244 4.61 -6.08 16.61
C THR A 244 5.38 -7.12 17.39
N ARG A 245 4.64 -8.03 18.02
CA ARG A 245 5.11 -9.20 18.76
C ARG A 245 4.35 -10.43 18.27
N GLY A 246 5.05 -11.53 18.07
CA GLY A 246 4.48 -12.78 17.61
C GLY A 246 5.56 -13.81 17.34
N THR A 247 5.35 -14.63 16.32
CA THR A 247 6.32 -15.58 15.79
C THR A 247 7.06 -14.96 14.61
N ALA A 248 8.23 -15.51 14.23
CA ALA A 248 8.94 -15.06 13.03
C ALA A 248 8.05 -15.07 11.75
N PRO A 249 7.21 -16.10 11.51
CA PRO A 249 6.22 -16.06 10.43
C PRO A 249 5.25 -14.87 10.48
N GLN A 250 4.73 -14.53 11.66
CA GLN A 250 3.82 -13.38 11.82
C GLN A 250 4.53 -12.04 11.57
N VAL A 251 5.79 -11.90 12.00
CA VAL A 251 6.60 -10.71 11.70
C VAL A 251 6.87 -10.61 10.19
N ARG A 252 7.19 -11.72 9.52
CA ARG A 252 7.36 -11.74 8.05
C ARG A 252 6.09 -11.35 7.32
N ALA A 253 4.95 -11.90 7.74
CA ALA A 253 3.65 -11.56 7.17
C ALA A 253 3.38 -10.06 7.31
N PHE A 254 3.62 -9.49 8.50
CA PHE A 254 3.53 -8.05 8.72
C PHE A 254 4.45 -7.28 7.78
N LEU A 255 5.74 -7.60 7.71
CA LEU A 255 6.72 -6.89 6.86
C LEU A 255 6.35 -6.89 5.37
N ARG A 256 5.59 -7.88 4.90
CA ARG A 256 5.08 -7.96 3.53
C ARG A 256 3.87 -7.07 3.27
N ARG A 257 3.22 -6.52 4.29
CA ARG A 257 2.00 -5.72 4.14
C ARG A 257 2.27 -4.32 3.60
N VAL A 258 1.25 -3.79 2.93
CA VAL A 258 1.20 -2.40 2.47
C VAL A 258 1.11 -1.41 3.59
N THR A 259 0.46 -1.78 4.69
CA THR A 259 0.30 -0.88 5.84
C THR A 259 1.57 -0.78 6.70
N THR A 260 2.64 -1.50 6.35
CA THR A 260 3.89 -1.52 7.12
C THR A 260 4.63 -0.19 7.10
N PRO A 261 4.83 0.48 5.95
CA PRO A 261 5.47 1.79 5.94
C PRO A 261 4.73 2.84 6.77
N PRO A 262 3.40 3.03 6.64
CA PRO A 262 2.67 3.94 7.53
C PRO A 262 2.82 3.61 9.02
N ALA A 263 2.80 2.33 9.41
CA ALA A 263 3.00 1.92 10.80
C ALA A 263 4.41 2.24 11.32
N VAL A 264 5.44 2.01 10.49
CA VAL A 264 6.84 2.32 10.80
C VAL A 264 7.05 3.83 10.93
N LEU A 265 6.55 4.64 10.00
CA LEU A 265 6.69 6.09 10.04
C LEU A 265 5.96 6.69 11.26
N ARG A 266 4.78 6.17 11.62
CA ARG A 266 4.10 6.57 12.86
C ARG A 266 4.91 6.23 14.12
N ALA A 267 5.49 5.03 14.18
CA ALA A 267 6.37 4.67 15.29
C ALA A 267 7.62 5.54 15.36
N MET A 268 8.20 5.88 14.20
CA MET A 268 9.30 6.82 14.10
C MET A 268 8.91 8.19 14.67
N ASN A 269 7.81 8.79 14.21
CA ASN A 269 7.36 10.09 14.69
C ASN A 269 7.06 10.07 16.20
N ALA A 270 6.38 9.04 16.70
CA ALA A 270 6.12 8.89 18.13
C ALA A 270 7.42 8.81 18.97
N LEU A 271 8.47 8.15 18.47
CA LEU A 271 9.78 8.12 19.12
C LEU A 271 10.48 9.49 19.12
N LEU A 272 10.24 10.31 18.09
CA LEU A 272 10.81 11.65 17.98
C LEU A 272 10.06 12.66 18.87
N GLU A 273 8.76 12.43 19.09
CA GLU A 273 7.88 13.27 19.92
C GLU A 273 7.97 12.96 21.42
N ALA A 274 8.22 11.70 21.80
CA ALA A 274 8.37 11.29 23.20
C ALA A 274 9.52 12.07 23.86
N ARG A 275 9.14 12.92 24.81
CA ARG A 275 9.97 13.71 25.71
C ARG A 275 9.71 13.26 27.14
#